data_AF-A0A183IKU7-F1
#
_entry.id   AF-A0A183IKU7-F1
#
_cell.length_a   1.000
_cell.length_b   1.000
_cell.length_c   1.000
_cell.angle_alpha   90.00
_cell.angle_beta   90.00
_cell.angle_gamma   90.00
#
_symmetry.space_group_name_H-M   'P 1'
#
loop_
_entity.id
_entity.type
_entity.pdbx_description
1 polymer ?
#
loop_
_entity_poly.entity_id
_entity_poly.type
_entity_poly.pdbx_seq_one_letter_code
_entity_poly.pdbx_strand_id
1 'polypeptide(L)'
;MVKTFCIMLQLTFVSTTHECGVALGMETEEIGDRDITASSSFDMRSVGPQNARIRTETGGGAWCPERQIQPEVREWLQIDLKTVKVITAIETQGRYDHGIGMEYTPTYAIEYWRPKMDSWHRYKDRSGKEILIGNNNTFTPVFRAIDSPFIATKIRIIPLSDYIRTVCLRVELYGCTYTGAMKFEYSETRNDGVLTDDSPFEWVGWQRSISGFTTEMVFKFSEVRNFTSISIHYAHQSHLDASVFSAAHLFFSVNGDVKTDSDFLEFRPHVPSLNGMKSFTRI
;
A
#
# COMPACT_ATOMS: atom_id res chain seq x y z
N MET A 1 -0.20 -31.96 -8.97
CA MET A 1 0.90 -31.89 -7.98
C MET A 1 1.56 -30.53 -8.15
N VAL A 2 1.37 -29.61 -7.21
CA VAL A 2 1.85 -28.21 -7.34
C VAL A 2 3.34 -28.19 -7.00
N LYS A 3 4.19 -27.82 -7.96
CA LYS A 3 5.63 -27.65 -7.72
C LYS A 3 5.84 -26.31 -7.01
N THR A 4 6.37 -26.33 -5.80
CA THR A 4 6.62 -25.13 -4.99
C THR A 4 8.06 -24.70 -5.18
N PHE A 5 8.28 -23.61 -5.91
CA PHE A 5 9.61 -23.02 -6.03
C PHE A 5 9.86 -22.08 -4.85
N CYS A 6 11.00 -22.25 -4.16
CA CYS A 6 11.44 -21.37 -3.07
C CYS A 6 12.80 -20.75 -3.44
N ILE A 7 12.91 -19.42 -3.39
CA ILE A 7 14.20 -18.77 -3.18
C ILE A 7 14.32 -18.45 -1.68
N MET A 8 15.32 -19.00 -1.02
CA MET A 8 15.74 -18.53 0.30
C MET A 8 16.80 -17.45 0.11
N LEU A 9 16.57 -16.28 0.69
CA LEU A 9 17.38 -15.07 0.48
C LEU A 9 17.66 -14.43 1.85
N GLN A 10 18.91 -14.51 2.31
CA GLN A 10 19.38 -13.72 3.45
C GLN A 10 19.83 -12.34 2.92
N LEU A 11 19.44 -11.20 3.52
CA LEU A 11 19.69 -9.83 2.98
C LEU A 11 20.15 -8.80 4.02
N THR A 12 20.72 -7.66 3.56
CA THR A 12 20.57 -6.32 4.20
C THR A 12 20.38 -5.19 3.14
N PHE A 13 20.01 -3.91 3.47
CA PHE A 13 18.93 -3.07 2.79
C PHE A 13 19.14 -1.54 2.33
N VAL A 14 19.15 -1.11 1.02
CA VAL A 14 19.14 0.30 0.32
C VAL A 14 18.90 0.35 -1.22
N SER A 15 17.87 1.10 -1.68
CA SER A 15 17.10 1.07 -2.97
C SER A 15 17.46 2.06 -4.15
N THR A 16 16.66 2.06 -5.24
CA THR A 16 16.59 3.04 -6.40
C THR A 16 15.23 3.79 -6.47
N THR A 17 14.77 4.48 -7.57
CA THR A 17 13.83 5.66 -7.47
C THR A 17 12.71 5.95 -8.56
N HIS A 18 11.41 6.15 -8.19
CA HIS A 18 10.14 5.98 -8.97
C HIS A 18 8.88 6.15 -8.08
N GLU A 19 8.41 7.39 -7.89
CA GLU A 19 7.50 7.79 -6.78
C GLU A 19 6.17 7.01 -6.68
N CYS A 20 5.82 6.58 -5.46
CA CYS A 20 4.54 5.95 -5.14
C CYS A 20 3.75 6.78 -4.12
N GLY A 21 2.49 7.10 -4.43
CA GLY A 21 1.69 8.07 -3.66
C GLY A 21 1.04 9.16 -4.50
N VAL A 22 0.96 9.01 -5.82
CA VAL A 22 0.17 9.88 -6.70
C VAL A 22 -1.30 9.53 -6.61
N ALA A 23 -2.19 10.50 -6.87
CA ALA A 23 -3.63 10.25 -6.95
C ALA A 23 -3.94 9.21 -8.05
N LEU A 24 -4.91 8.34 -7.79
CA LEU A 24 -5.27 7.23 -8.69
C LEU A 24 -6.44 7.56 -9.62
N GLY A 25 -7.09 8.73 -9.44
CA GLY A 25 -7.92 9.35 -10.46
C GLY A 25 -9.41 9.41 -10.15
N MET A 26 -9.79 9.53 -8.88
CA MET A 26 -11.16 9.87 -8.51
C MET A 26 -11.47 11.33 -8.89
N GLU A 27 -10.57 12.26 -8.60
CA GLU A 27 -10.75 13.69 -8.95
C GLU A 27 -10.63 13.95 -10.45
N THR A 28 -9.69 13.29 -11.12
CA THR A 28 -9.33 13.52 -12.53
C THR A 28 -10.18 12.74 -13.53
N GLU A 29 -11.17 11.98 -13.05
CA GLU A 29 -12.04 11.10 -13.84
C GLU A 29 -11.35 9.94 -14.60
N GLU A 30 -10.04 9.71 -14.40
CA GLU A 30 -9.34 8.52 -14.92
C GLU A 30 -9.97 7.22 -14.41
N ILE A 31 -10.47 7.21 -13.16
CA ILE A 31 -11.41 6.21 -12.66
C ILE A 31 -12.81 6.64 -13.11
N GLY A 32 -13.31 6.06 -14.20
CA GLY A 32 -14.63 6.40 -14.76
C GLY A 32 -15.80 5.88 -13.91
N ASP A 33 -16.98 6.50 -14.05
CA ASP A 33 -18.17 6.24 -13.21
C ASP A 33 -18.57 4.75 -13.11
N ARG A 34 -18.48 4.02 -14.22
CA ARG A 34 -18.73 2.56 -14.31
C ARG A 34 -17.87 1.71 -13.36
N ASP A 35 -16.80 2.29 -12.84
CA ASP A 35 -15.81 1.63 -11.99
C ASP A 35 -15.96 2.04 -10.51
N ILE A 36 -16.93 2.92 -10.22
CA ILE A 36 -17.35 3.34 -8.88
C ILE A 36 -18.76 2.81 -8.63
N THR A 37 -18.93 1.98 -7.61
CA THR A 37 -20.20 1.29 -7.28
C THR A 37 -20.48 1.36 -5.79
N ALA A 38 -21.70 1.10 -5.34
CA ALA A 38 -22.04 1.10 -3.91
C ALA A 38 -23.00 -0.03 -3.55
N SER A 39 -23.15 -0.29 -2.25
CA SER A 39 -24.21 -1.16 -1.69
C SER A 39 -25.61 -0.64 -1.99
N SER A 40 -25.80 0.68 -1.81
CA SER A 40 -27.05 1.40 -2.00
C SER A 40 -26.74 2.88 -2.31
N SER A 41 -27.77 3.67 -2.61
CA SER A 41 -27.69 5.13 -2.65
C SER A 41 -29.07 5.71 -2.34
N PHE A 42 -29.15 6.76 -1.53
CA PHE A 42 -30.44 7.37 -1.15
C PHE A 42 -31.22 7.89 -2.38
N ASP A 43 -30.51 8.50 -3.33
CA ASP A 43 -30.97 8.64 -4.71
C ASP A 43 -29.79 8.40 -5.65
N MET A 44 -29.99 7.56 -6.66
CA MET A 44 -28.90 7.12 -7.57
C MET A 44 -28.39 8.26 -8.48
N ARG A 45 -29.20 9.28 -8.76
CA ARG A 45 -28.81 10.39 -9.65
C ARG A 45 -28.11 11.51 -8.87
N SER A 46 -28.69 11.90 -7.74
CA SER A 46 -28.23 12.99 -6.89
C SER A 46 -27.07 12.57 -6.00
N VAL A 47 -27.13 11.42 -5.33
CA VAL A 47 -26.12 10.98 -4.35
C VAL A 47 -25.63 9.55 -4.60
N GLY A 48 -25.55 9.18 -5.89
CA GLY A 48 -25.00 7.91 -6.35
C GLY A 48 -23.47 7.81 -6.23
N PRO A 49 -22.90 6.61 -6.40
CA PRO A 49 -21.46 6.36 -6.26
C PRO A 49 -20.59 7.22 -7.18
N GLN A 50 -21.07 7.59 -8.37
CA GLN A 50 -20.37 8.45 -9.32
C GLN A 50 -20.08 9.87 -8.78
N ASN A 51 -20.86 10.32 -7.79
CA ASN A 51 -20.68 11.64 -7.16
C ASN A 51 -19.70 11.59 -5.97
N ALA A 52 -19.02 10.46 -5.74
CA ALA A 52 -18.09 10.26 -4.63
C ALA A 52 -16.66 10.78 -4.90
N ARG A 53 -16.45 11.71 -5.84
CA ARG A 53 -15.12 12.20 -6.23
C ARG A 53 -14.68 13.35 -5.31
N ILE A 54 -13.49 13.27 -4.72
CA ILE A 54 -12.93 14.33 -3.86
C ILE A 54 -12.97 15.70 -4.57
N ARG A 55 -13.13 16.79 -3.81
CA ARG A 55 -13.12 18.18 -4.31
C ARG A 55 -14.15 18.55 -5.40
N THR A 56 -14.94 17.59 -5.90
CA THR A 56 -16.07 17.84 -6.82
C THR A 56 -17.39 18.03 -6.07
N GLU A 57 -18.37 18.67 -6.69
CA GLU A 57 -19.75 18.75 -6.18
C GLU A 57 -20.77 18.36 -7.26
N THR A 58 -20.53 17.21 -7.89
CA THR A 58 -21.43 16.66 -8.93
C THR A 58 -22.72 16.11 -8.31
N GLY A 59 -23.84 16.25 -9.04
CA GLY A 59 -25.16 15.88 -8.54
C GLY A 59 -25.57 16.69 -7.30
N GLY A 60 -25.82 16.00 -6.19
CA GLY A 60 -26.05 16.56 -4.85
C GLY A 60 -24.79 16.59 -3.97
N GLY A 61 -23.60 16.42 -4.55
CA GLY A 61 -22.32 16.78 -3.94
C GLY A 61 -21.53 15.68 -3.21
N ALA A 62 -21.99 14.43 -3.21
CA ALA A 62 -21.28 13.25 -2.66
C ALA A 62 -22.02 11.94 -3.03
N TRP A 63 -21.43 10.78 -2.71
CA TRP A 63 -22.22 9.55 -2.49
C TRP A 63 -22.80 9.53 -1.08
N CYS A 64 -24.06 9.11 -0.94
CA CYS A 64 -24.72 8.87 0.33
C CYS A 64 -25.52 7.55 0.26
N PRO A 65 -25.31 6.58 1.17
CA PRO A 65 -26.09 5.35 1.20
C PRO A 65 -27.58 5.61 1.49
N GLU A 66 -28.43 4.66 1.11
CA GLU A 66 -29.87 4.69 1.34
C GLU A 66 -30.23 4.64 2.83
N ARG A 67 -29.49 3.83 3.58
CA ARG A 67 -29.71 3.62 5.02
C ARG A 67 -28.78 4.50 5.85
N GLN A 68 -29.32 5.06 6.92
CA GLN A 68 -28.53 5.72 7.96
C GLN A 68 -27.58 4.71 8.62
N ILE A 69 -26.35 5.13 8.89
CA ILE A 69 -25.30 4.29 9.48
C ILE A 69 -25.46 4.25 10.98
N GLN A 70 -25.38 3.03 11.52
CA GLN A 70 -25.35 2.63 12.91
C GLN A 70 -24.61 1.27 12.99
N PRO A 71 -24.20 0.76 14.17
CA PRO A 71 -23.24 -0.35 14.28
C PRO A 71 -23.57 -1.64 13.49
N GLU A 72 -24.85 -1.95 13.29
CA GLU A 72 -25.33 -3.12 12.55
C GLU A 72 -25.64 -2.86 11.05
N VAL A 73 -25.52 -1.62 10.58
CA VAL A 73 -25.75 -1.25 9.17
C VAL A 73 -24.43 -1.23 8.40
N ARG A 74 -24.31 -2.11 7.40
CA ARG A 74 -23.08 -2.30 6.62
C ARG A 74 -23.25 -1.83 5.16
N GLU A 75 -22.96 -0.57 4.93
CA GLU A 75 -22.90 0.04 3.59
C GLU A 75 -21.45 0.11 3.08
N TRP A 76 -21.25 0.32 1.78
CA TRP A 76 -19.93 0.51 1.18
C TRP A 76 -19.96 1.30 -0.13
N LEU A 77 -18.93 2.12 -0.34
CA LEU A 77 -18.50 2.60 -1.66
C LEU A 77 -17.38 1.67 -2.15
N GLN A 78 -17.42 1.22 -3.40
CA GLN A 78 -16.43 0.36 -4.01
C GLN A 78 -15.83 0.99 -5.25
N ILE A 79 -14.50 0.98 -5.33
CA ILE A 79 -13.71 1.50 -6.45
C ILE A 79 -12.95 0.31 -7.07
N ASP A 80 -13.06 0.14 -8.40
CA ASP A 80 -12.39 -0.90 -9.19
C ASP A 80 -11.29 -0.28 -10.07
N LEU A 81 -10.04 -0.43 -9.64
CA LEU A 81 -8.86 0.18 -10.26
C LEU A 81 -8.43 -0.52 -11.57
N LYS A 82 -9.11 -1.63 -11.94
CA LYS A 82 -8.87 -2.52 -13.11
C LYS A 82 -7.53 -3.24 -13.18
N THR A 83 -6.47 -2.56 -12.78
CA THR A 83 -5.10 -3.02 -12.70
C THR A 83 -4.70 -3.14 -11.24
N VAL A 84 -3.67 -3.95 -10.96
CA VAL A 84 -3.17 -4.11 -9.60
C VAL A 84 -2.41 -2.82 -9.22
N LYS A 85 -2.78 -2.20 -8.10
CA LYS A 85 -2.13 -1.01 -7.55
C LYS A 85 -1.60 -1.29 -6.14
N VAL A 86 -0.56 -0.57 -5.75
CA VAL A 86 -0.18 -0.39 -4.34
C VAL A 86 -0.94 0.83 -3.82
N ILE A 87 -1.58 0.73 -2.66
CA ILE A 87 -2.36 1.82 -2.04
C ILE A 87 -1.59 2.33 -0.83
N THR A 88 -1.23 3.62 -0.86
CA THR A 88 -0.38 4.28 0.14
C THR A 88 -1.09 5.36 0.93
N ALA A 89 -2.17 5.94 0.40
CA ALA A 89 -3.05 6.83 1.17
C ALA A 89 -4.50 6.79 0.65
N ILE A 90 -5.41 7.32 1.46
CA ILE A 90 -6.78 7.64 1.10
C ILE A 90 -7.09 9.05 1.60
N GLU A 91 -7.83 9.82 0.83
CA GLU A 91 -8.38 11.11 1.24
C GLU A 91 -9.90 11.05 1.25
N THR A 92 -10.53 11.63 2.27
CA THR A 92 -11.99 11.62 2.44
C THR A 92 -12.53 13.03 2.67
N GLN A 93 -13.73 13.33 2.21
CA GLN A 93 -14.42 14.61 2.38
C GLN A 93 -15.93 14.35 2.52
N GLY A 94 -16.65 15.19 3.27
CA GLY A 94 -18.12 15.10 3.38
C GLY A 94 -18.85 15.71 2.18
N ARG A 95 -20.18 15.83 2.27
CA ARG A 95 -21.04 16.48 1.28
C ARG A 95 -21.22 17.95 1.62
N TYR A 96 -20.53 18.85 0.90
CA TYR A 96 -20.67 20.29 1.14
C TYR A 96 -21.90 20.88 0.43
N ASP A 97 -22.09 20.56 -0.84
CA ASP A 97 -23.27 20.94 -1.64
C ASP A 97 -23.59 22.44 -1.50
N HIS A 98 -22.62 23.28 -1.89
CA HIS A 98 -22.69 24.74 -1.79
C HIS A 98 -23.02 25.28 -0.38
N GLY A 99 -22.70 24.52 0.66
CA GLY A 99 -22.99 24.84 2.06
C GLY A 99 -24.36 24.39 2.58
N ILE A 100 -25.16 23.71 1.75
CA ILE A 100 -26.46 23.12 2.13
C ILE A 100 -26.25 21.73 2.76
N GLY A 101 -25.18 21.04 2.37
CA GLY A 101 -24.83 19.73 2.90
C GLY A 101 -24.27 19.77 4.32
N MET A 102 -24.72 18.81 5.14
CA MET A 102 -24.35 18.66 6.55
C MET A 102 -23.74 17.28 6.85
N GLU A 103 -23.74 16.39 5.86
CA GLU A 103 -23.43 14.97 6.02
C GLU A 103 -21.95 14.66 5.75
N TYR A 104 -21.32 13.94 6.67
CA TYR A 104 -19.93 13.50 6.57
C TYR A 104 -19.75 12.18 7.31
N THR A 105 -18.66 11.47 7.00
CA THR A 105 -18.32 10.17 7.59
C THR A 105 -17.26 10.34 8.68
N PRO A 106 -17.59 10.10 9.97
CA PRO A 106 -16.66 10.35 11.08
C PRO A 106 -15.56 9.29 11.20
N THR A 107 -15.89 8.03 10.92
CA THR A 107 -14.96 6.90 10.89
C THR A 107 -15.32 5.95 9.76
N TYR A 108 -14.36 5.17 9.30
CA TYR A 108 -14.58 4.15 8.28
C TYR A 108 -13.59 2.99 8.46
N ALA A 109 -13.91 1.86 7.85
CA ALA A 109 -12.96 0.77 7.62
C ALA A 109 -12.71 0.59 6.12
N ILE A 110 -11.60 -0.06 5.79
CA ILE A 110 -11.28 -0.44 4.42
C ILE A 110 -11.36 -1.95 4.28
N GLU A 111 -12.07 -2.41 3.26
CA GLU A 111 -11.97 -3.75 2.70
C GLU A 111 -11.23 -3.67 1.35
N TYR A 112 -10.42 -4.67 1.02
CA TYR A 112 -9.73 -4.73 -0.27
C TYR A 112 -9.70 -6.15 -0.84
N TRP A 113 -9.56 -6.23 -2.16
CA TRP A 113 -9.47 -7.47 -2.91
C TRP A 113 -8.48 -7.34 -4.06
N ARG A 114 -7.81 -8.44 -4.40
CA ARG A 114 -6.97 -8.60 -5.58
C ARG A 114 -7.10 -10.02 -6.15
N PRO A 115 -6.74 -10.27 -7.41
CA PRO A 115 -6.64 -11.63 -7.95
C PRO A 115 -5.81 -12.54 -7.06
N LYS A 116 -6.23 -13.82 -6.94
CA LYS A 116 -5.72 -14.82 -5.98
C LYS A 116 -6.11 -14.60 -4.51
N MET A 117 -7.09 -13.74 -4.21
CA MET A 117 -7.82 -13.76 -2.94
C MET A 117 -9.20 -14.41 -3.12
N ASP A 118 -9.54 -15.35 -2.25
CA ASP A 118 -10.84 -16.04 -2.26
C ASP A 118 -11.98 -15.17 -1.69
N SER A 119 -11.65 -14.11 -0.95
CA SER A 119 -12.59 -13.22 -0.27
C SER A 119 -12.04 -11.80 -0.11
N TRP A 120 -12.92 -10.86 0.23
CA TRP A 120 -12.52 -9.51 0.66
C TRP A 120 -11.77 -9.58 1.99
N HIS A 121 -10.66 -8.84 2.09
CA HIS A 121 -9.83 -8.76 3.29
C HIS A 121 -10.00 -7.39 3.94
N ARG A 122 -10.13 -7.34 5.26
CA ARG A 122 -10.20 -6.07 6.01
C ARG A 122 -8.79 -5.54 6.28
N TYR A 123 -8.59 -4.25 6.03
CA TYR A 123 -7.34 -3.55 6.32
C TYR A 123 -7.08 -3.50 7.83
N LYS A 124 -5.81 -3.62 8.20
CA LYS A 124 -5.27 -3.40 9.55
C LYS A 124 -3.97 -2.62 9.44
N ASP A 125 -3.78 -1.63 10.30
CA ASP A 125 -2.47 -1.02 10.49
C ASP A 125 -1.51 -1.98 11.23
N ARG A 126 -0.25 -1.57 11.42
CA ARG A 126 0.78 -2.38 12.11
C ARG A 126 0.41 -2.70 13.57
N SER A 127 -0.51 -1.95 14.18
CA SER A 127 -1.04 -2.21 15.54
C SER A 127 -2.25 -3.16 15.55
N GLY A 128 -2.77 -3.53 14.38
CA GLY A 128 -3.95 -4.38 14.22
C GLY A 128 -5.28 -3.61 14.17
N LYS A 129 -5.25 -2.27 14.14
CA LYS A 129 -6.44 -1.41 14.16
C LYS A 129 -7.11 -1.37 12.78
N GLU A 130 -8.42 -1.62 12.77
CA GLU A 130 -9.25 -1.67 11.54
C GLU A 130 -9.99 -0.35 11.24
N ILE A 131 -10.11 0.55 12.23
CA ILE A 131 -10.92 1.77 12.15
C ILE A 131 -10.03 2.98 11.88
N LEU A 132 -10.33 3.66 10.77
CA LEU A 132 -9.70 4.92 10.35
C LEU A 132 -10.62 6.10 10.69
N ILE A 133 -10.02 7.23 11.05
CA ILE A 133 -10.74 8.46 11.40
C ILE A 133 -10.94 9.28 10.11
N GLY A 134 -12.19 9.57 9.77
CA GLY A 134 -12.55 10.40 8.63
C GLY A 134 -12.70 11.88 8.98
N ASN A 135 -13.80 12.47 8.53
CA ASN A 135 -14.07 13.91 8.58
C ASN A 135 -14.84 14.30 9.86
N ASN A 136 -14.72 15.57 10.25
CA ASN A 136 -15.55 16.20 11.29
C ASN A 136 -16.44 17.33 10.75
N ASN A 137 -16.38 17.60 9.44
CA ASN A 137 -17.15 18.60 8.72
C ASN A 137 -17.37 18.15 7.26
N THR A 138 -18.04 18.97 6.47
CA THR A 138 -18.46 18.63 5.10
C THR A 138 -17.48 19.03 3.99
N PHE A 139 -16.49 19.89 4.28
CA PHE A 139 -15.71 20.59 3.26
C PHE A 139 -14.19 20.43 3.37
N THR A 140 -13.64 20.08 4.53
CA THR A 140 -12.20 19.86 4.70
C THR A 140 -11.84 18.44 4.26
N PRO A 141 -10.98 18.26 3.22
CA PRO A 141 -10.42 16.96 2.89
C PRO A 141 -9.53 16.46 4.04
N VAL A 142 -9.64 15.17 4.35
CA VAL A 142 -8.85 14.50 5.39
C VAL A 142 -8.02 13.41 4.72
N PHE A 143 -6.74 13.72 4.51
CA PHE A 143 -5.74 12.77 4.03
C PHE A 143 -5.32 11.81 5.15
N ARG A 144 -5.25 10.52 4.82
CA ARG A 144 -4.79 9.43 5.68
C ARG A 144 -3.79 8.56 4.93
N ALA A 145 -2.51 8.70 5.29
CA ALA A 145 -1.51 7.72 4.93
C ALA A 145 -1.90 6.33 5.48
N ILE A 146 -1.74 5.31 4.65
CA ILE A 146 -1.93 3.91 5.01
C ILE A 146 -0.61 3.40 5.60
N ASP A 147 -0.57 3.23 6.92
CA ASP A 147 0.60 2.79 7.69
C ASP A 147 1.22 1.45 7.19
N SER A 148 0.39 0.57 6.65
CA SER A 148 0.82 -0.67 5.99
C SER A 148 0.29 -0.71 4.55
N PRO A 149 1.01 -0.11 3.56
CA PRO A 149 0.54 -0.05 2.18
C PRO A 149 0.19 -1.43 1.62
N PHE A 150 -1.01 -1.54 1.01
CA PHE A 150 -1.56 -2.82 0.59
C PHE A 150 -1.79 -2.87 -0.93
N ILE A 151 -1.75 -4.10 -1.46
CA ILE A 151 -1.91 -4.35 -2.90
C ILE A 151 -3.37 -4.76 -3.18
N ALA A 152 -4.04 -4.00 -4.04
CA ALA A 152 -5.45 -4.18 -4.40
C ALA A 152 -5.71 -3.97 -5.90
N THR A 153 -6.78 -4.58 -6.41
CA THR A 153 -7.46 -4.12 -7.64
C THR A 153 -8.82 -3.50 -7.32
N LYS A 154 -9.44 -3.88 -6.20
CA LYS A 154 -10.73 -3.35 -5.75
C LYS A 154 -10.67 -2.98 -4.28
N ILE A 155 -11.29 -1.86 -3.94
CA ILE A 155 -11.28 -1.29 -2.59
C ILE A 155 -12.72 -0.95 -2.22
N ARG A 156 -13.07 -1.15 -0.95
CA ARG A 156 -14.32 -0.76 -0.34
C ARG A 156 -14.07 0.16 0.85
N ILE A 157 -14.69 1.33 0.83
CA ILE A 157 -14.77 2.25 1.95
C ILE A 157 -16.09 1.96 2.66
N ILE A 158 -16.01 1.50 3.91
CA ILE A 158 -17.16 1.11 4.73
C ILE A 158 -17.34 2.23 5.76
N PRO A 159 -18.30 3.16 5.60
CA PRO A 159 -18.57 4.17 6.61
C PRO A 159 -19.05 3.51 7.90
N LEU A 160 -18.61 4.04 9.04
CA LEU A 160 -18.95 3.56 10.38
C LEU A 160 -19.47 4.70 11.25
N SER A 161 -20.34 4.38 12.20
CA SER A 161 -20.81 5.31 13.23
C SER A 161 -21.36 4.54 14.43
N ASP A 162 -21.05 5.01 15.63
CA ASP A 162 -21.53 4.42 16.89
C ASP A 162 -22.99 4.81 17.23
N TYR A 163 -23.55 5.76 16.47
CA TYR A 163 -24.91 6.28 16.60
C TYR A 163 -25.54 6.51 15.23
N ILE A 164 -26.87 6.42 15.15
CA ILE A 164 -27.63 6.60 13.91
C ILE A 164 -27.37 7.99 13.30
N ARG A 165 -26.88 8.01 12.05
CA ARG A 165 -26.70 9.25 11.28
C ARG A 165 -26.72 8.99 9.78
N THR A 166 -27.18 9.98 9.02
CA THR A 166 -26.85 10.06 7.60
C THR A 166 -25.35 10.36 7.46
N VAL A 167 -24.68 9.69 6.54
CA VAL A 167 -23.29 9.95 6.17
C VAL A 167 -23.23 10.16 4.66
N CYS A 168 -22.21 10.86 4.21
CA CYS A 168 -21.85 10.93 2.81
C CYS A 168 -20.32 10.92 2.67
N LEU A 169 -19.83 10.56 1.49
CA LEU A 169 -18.42 10.47 1.16
C LEU A 169 -18.13 11.02 -0.23
N ARG A 170 -17.05 11.80 -0.28
CA ARG A 170 -16.18 11.98 -1.44
C ARG A 170 -14.80 11.41 -1.08
N VAL A 171 -14.12 10.79 -2.05
CA VAL A 171 -12.91 9.98 -1.84
C VAL A 171 -11.89 10.23 -2.96
N GLU A 172 -10.61 10.19 -2.61
CA GLU A 172 -9.49 9.93 -3.54
C GLU A 172 -8.58 8.85 -2.95
N LEU A 173 -7.95 8.07 -3.82
CA LEU A 173 -6.99 7.02 -3.47
C LEU A 173 -5.62 7.42 -3.99
N TYR A 174 -4.57 7.13 -3.22
CA TYR A 174 -3.19 7.43 -3.60
C TYR A 174 -2.36 6.16 -3.63
N GLY A 175 -1.42 6.10 -4.56
CA GLY A 175 -0.65 4.88 -4.79
C GLY A 175 0.24 4.90 -6.02
N CYS A 176 0.45 3.71 -6.58
CA CYS A 176 1.17 3.50 -7.84
C CYS A 176 0.80 2.15 -8.47
N THR A 177 1.18 1.92 -9.74
CA THR A 177 0.97 0.64 -10.42
C THR A 177 1.84 -0.45 -9.83
N TYR A 178 1.24 -1.60 -9.47
CA TYR A 178 1.99 -2.75 -8.98
C TYR A 178 2.58 -3.54 -10.16
N THR A 179 3.88 -3.39 -10.39
CA THR A 179 4.63 -4.01 -11.50
C THR A 179 5.13 -5.43 -11.20
N GLY A 180 4.79 -6.00 -10.03
CA GLY A 180 5.28 -7.31 -9.58
C GLY A 180 6.69 -7.30 -9.00
N ALA A 181 7.48 -6.26 -9.28
CA ALA A 181 8.65 -5.89 -8.51
C ALA A 181 8.25 -4.85 -7.46
N MET A 182 8.60 -5.08 -6.18
CA MET A 182 8.62 -3.97 -5.21
C MET A 182 9.85 -3.11 -5.49
N LYS A 183 9.66 -2.16 -6.40
CA LYS A 183 10.51 -1.01 -6.57
C LYS A 183 10.05 0.04 -5.53
N PHE A 184 10.78 0.14 -4.42
CA PHE A 184 10.63 1.20 -3.41
C PHE A 184 11.48 2.40 -3.73
N GLU A 185 10.85 3.48 -4.18
CA GLU A 185 11.56 4.31 -5.12
C GLU A 185 11.07 5.78 -5.11
N TYR A 186 11.97 6.78 -4.95
CA TYR A 186 11.69 8.25 -4.93
C TYR A 186 12.72 9.11 -5.70
N SER A 187 12.35 9.82 -6.77
CA SER A 187 13.33 10.42 -7.72
C SER A 187 13.36 11.96 -7.75
N GLU A 188 14.45 12.56 -7.26
CA GLU A 188 14.82 13.92 -7.67
C GLU A 188 16.07 13.94 -8.57
N THR A 189 15.92 14.54 -9.75
CA THR A 189 17.03 14.77 -10.68
C THR A 189 17.67 16.14 -10.42
N ARG A 190 18.84 16.14 -9.77
CA ARG A 190 19.89 17.13 -10.04
C ARG A 190 21.12 16.43 -10.62
N ASN A 191 21.82 17.14 -11.50
CA ASN A 191 22.88 16.59 -12.37
C ASN A 191 24.22 16.36 -11.66
N ASP A 192 24.22 16.24 -10.34
CA ASP A 192 25.37 16.08 -9.44
C ASP A 192 25.41 14.71 -8.74
N GLY A 193 24.35 13.90 -8.82
CA GLY A 193 24.36 12.48 -8.42
C GLY A 193 24.41 12.20 -6.91
N VAL A 194 24.35 13.25 -6.09
CA VAL A 194 24.29 13.19 -4.62
C VAL A 194 22.82 13.27 -4.20
N LEU A 195 22.33 12.22 -3.52
CA LEU A 195 21.04 12.26 -2.83
C LEU A 195 21.31 12.64 -1.37
N THR A 196 20.76 13.76 -0.90
CA THR A 196 20.94 14.24 0.47
C THR A 196 19.80 13.81 1.37
N ASP A 197 20.07 12.76 2.14
CA ASP A 197 19.74 12.46 3.55
C ASP A 197 18.39 12.84 4.22
N ASP A 198 18.13 12.12 5.32
CA ASP A 198 17.30 12.49 6.49
C ASP A 198 15.79 12.14 6.54
N SER A 199 15.35 11.04 5.91
CA SER A 199 14.02 10.43 6.17
C SER A 199 14.10 9.03 6.81
N PRO A 200 13.70 8.85 8.09
CA PRO A 200 13.88 7.59 8.82
C PRO A 200 12.84 6.50 8.51
N PHE A 201 11.94 6.71 7.54
CA PHE A 201 10.78 5.83 7.28
C PHE A 201 10.93 4.90 6.06
N GLU A 202 12.08 4.93 5.38
CA GLU A 202 12.29 4.20 4.11
C GLU A 202 12.83 2.77 4.27
N TRP A 203 13.22 2.37 5.49
CA TRP A 203 13.89 1.09 5.76
C TRP A 203 12.96 0.04 6.37
N VAL A 204 12.97 -1.17 5.78
CA VAL A 204 12.61 -2.38 6.52
C VAL A 204 13.88 -2.85 7.23
N GLY A 205 13.85 -2.86 8.56
CA GLY A 205 14.94 -3.29 9.42
C GLY A 205 14.54 -4.46 10.32
N TRP A 206 15.51 -5.30 10.68
CA TRP A 206 15.32 -6.42 11.58
C TRP A 206 16.17 -6.21 12.83
N GLN A 207 15.53 -6.15 13.99
CA GLN A 207 16.25 -6.08 15.27
C GLN A 207 16.78 -7.47 15.63
N ARG A 208 18.04 -7.53 16.05
CA ARG A 208 18.71 -8.79 16.43
C ARG A 208 18.06 -9.43 17.66
N SER A 209 17.26 -10.47 17.43
CA SER A 209 16.68 -11.29 18.48
C SER A 209 17.68 -12.31 19.05
N ILE A 210 17.43 -12.78 20.27
CA ILE A 210 18.32 -13.64 21.07
C ILE A 210 18.53 -15.04 20.43
N SER A 211 17.67 -15.45 19.48
CA SER A 211 17.64 -16.80 18.92
C SER A 211 18.36 -16.99 17.57
N GLY A 212 19.05 -16.00 17.00
CA GLY A 212 19.73 -16.20 15.71
C GLY A 212 20.63 -15.06 15.22
N PHE A 213 21.66 -15.42 14.45
CA PHE A 213 22.58 -14.49 13.76
C PHE A 213 22.15 -14.19 12.31
N THR A 214 21.01 -14.73 11.86
CA THR A 214 20.59 -14.76 10.46
C THR A 214 19.11 -14.40 10.31
N THR A 215 18.76 -13.75 9.20
CA THR A 215 17.37 -13.47 8.80
C THR A 215 17.08 -14.23 7.52
N GLU A 216 15.98 -14.99 7.50
CA GLU A 216 15.57 -15.81 6.34
C GLU A 216 14.37 -15.18 5.64
N MET A 217 14.41 -15.09 4.31
CA MET A 217 13.26 -14.70 3.48
C MET A 217 13.00 -15.77 2.43
N VAL A 218 11.76 -16.28 2.36
CA VAL A 218 11.37 -17.33 1.40
C VAL A 218 10.39 -16.78 0.36
N PHE A 219 10.88 -16.59 -0.87
CA PHE A 219 10.07 -16.14 -2.00
C PHE A 219 9.49 -17.34 -2.74
N LYS A 220 8.16 -17.45 -2.76
CA LYS A 220 7.44 -18.54 -3.42
C LYS A 220 6.86 -18.10 -4.75
N PHE A 221 7.22 -18.80 -5.83
CA PHE A 221 6.72 -18.55 -7.18
C PHE A 221 5.72 -19.62 -7.58
N SER A 222 4.64 -19.23 -8.25
CA SER A 222 3.60 -20.16 -8.73
C SER A 222 4.03 -21.01 -9.94
N GLU A 223 5.21 -20.71 -10.51
CA GLU A 223 5.80 -21.35 -11.69
C GLU A 223 7.32 -21.36 -11.54
N VAL A 224 7.99 -22.30 -12.22
CA VAL A 224 9.46 -22.32 -12.33
C VAL A 224 9.92 -21.12 -13.16
N ARG A 225 10.95 -20.41 -12.70
CA ARG A 225 11.47 -19.19 -13.36
C ARG A 225 12.99 -19.28 -13.50
N ASN A 226 13.49 -18.75 -14.61
CA ASN A 226 14.92 -18.52 -14.82
C ASN A 226 15.26 -17.13 -14.28
N PHE A 227 16.15 -17.05 -13.30
CA PHE A 227 16.63 -15.80 -12.71
C PHE A 227 17.94 -15.40 -13.39
N THR A 228 17.98 -14.22 -14.02
CA THR A 228 19.12 -13.70 -14.81
C THR A 228 19.92 -12.61 -14.08
N SER A 229 19.45 -12.23 -12.90
CA SER A 229 20.03 -11.24 -12.00
C SER A 229 19.23 -11.23 -10.71
N ILE A 230 19.90 -11.05 -9.58
CA ILE A 230 19.28 -10.63 -8.32
C ILE A 230 19.99 -9.36 -7.87
N SER A 231 19.21 -8.35 -7.48
CA SER A 231 19.74 -7.07 -6.99
C SER A 231 19.47 -6.97 -5.50
N ILE A 232 20.55 -6.96 -4.72
CA ILE A 232 20.51 -6.67 -3.30
C ILE A 232 20.96 -5.22 -3.12
N HIS A 233 20.17 -4.54 -2.31
CA HIS A 233 20.18 -3.12 -2.05
C HIS A 233 20.63 -3.01 -0.58
N TYR A 234 21.67 -2.25 -0.12
CA TYR A 234 22.06 -2.24 1.33
C TYR A 234 22.52 -0.94 2.05
N ALA A 235 22.18 -0.81 3.36
CA ALA A 235 22.43 0.34 4.27
C ALA A 235 23.53 0.08 5.28
N HIS A 236 24.26 1.15 5.62
CA HIS A 236 25.04 1.24 6.86
C HIS A 236 24.90 2.66 7.43
N GLN A 237 24.26 2.78 8.59
CA GLN A 237 24.08 4.05 9.31
C GLN A 237 24.51 3.84 10.77
N SER A 238 25.80 4.02 11.01
CA SER A 238 26.46 3.84 12.31
C SER A 238 25.86 4.71 13.42
N HIS A 239 25.28 5.87 13.08
CA HIS A 239 24.62 6.79 14.02
C HIS A 239 23.19 6.38 14.42
N LEU A 240 22.60 5.38 13.75
CA LEU A 240 21.29 4.78 14.07
C LEU A 240 21.42 3.31 14.53
N ASP A 241 22.62 2.88 14.93
CA ASP A 241 22.99 1.48 15.20
C ASP A 241 22.66 0.48 14.05
N ALA A 242 22.43 0.99 12.83
CA ALA A 242 22.01 0.20 11.69
C ALA A 242 23.22 -0.35 10.91
N SER A 243 23.45 -1.66 11.06
CA SER A 243 24.56 -2.37 10.42
C SER A 243 24.13 -3.23 9.24
N VAL A 244 25.00 -3.26 8.25
CA VAL A 244 24.94 -4.11 7.05
C VAL A 244 25.31 -5.58 7.40
N PHE A 245 24.65 -6.59 6.79
CA PHE A 245 25.12 -7.98 6.71
C PHE A 245 26.62 -8.13 6.46
N SER A 246 27.18 -9.24 6.94
CA SER A 246 28.47 -9.76 6.50
C SER A 246 28.37 -10.53 5.18
N ALA A 247 27.27 -11.26 4.95
CA ALA A 247 27.01 -12.04 3.74
C ALA A 247 25.51 -12.31 3.53
N ALA A 248 25.12 -12.48 2.26
CA ALA A 248 23.87 -13.06 1.81
C ALA A 248 24.12 -14.43 1.20
N HIS A 249 23.34 -15.42 1.59
CA HIS A 249 23.28 -16.71 0.92
C HIS A 249 21.95 -16.85 0.18
N LEU A 250 22.03 -17.27 -1.08
CA LEU A 250 20.88 -17.45 -1.96
C LEU A 250 20.76 -18.93 -2.34
N PHE A 251 19.65 -19.55 -1.97
CA PHE A 251 19.34 -20.94 -2.29
C PHE A 251 18.15 -21.02 -3.24
N PHE A 252 18.22 -21.92 -4.22
CA PHE A 252 17.14 -22.17 -5.17
C PHE A 252 16.61 -23.60 -4.99
N SER A 253 15.31 -23.76 -4.74
CA SER A 253 14.67 -25.08 -4.67
C SER A 253 13.44 -25.15 -5.56
N VAL A 254 13.31 -26.25 -6.32
CA VAL A 254 12.20 -26.51 -7.25
C VAL A 254 10.99 -27.16 -6.54
N ASN A 255 11.23 -27.78 -5.39
CA ASN A 255 10.25 -28.61 -4.68
C ASN A 255 9.97 -28.15 -3.23
N GLY A 256 10.72 -27.17 -2.71
CA GLY A 256 10.63 -26.69 -1.34
C GLY A 256 11.67 -27.28 -0.38
N ASP A 257 12.29 -28.40 -0.74
CA ASP A 257 13.47 -28.93 -0.05
C ASP A 257 14.66 -27.99 -0.29
N VAL A 258 15.00 -27.15 0.69
CA VAL A 258 16.25 -26.40 0.70
C VAL A 258 17.30 -27.24 1.44
N LYS A 259 18.18 -27.90 0.70
CA LYS A 259 19.35 -28.55 1.29
C LYS A 259 20.37 -27.49 1.68
N THR A 260 20.62 -27.33 2.97
CA THR A 260 21.57 -26.36 3.53
C THR A 260 23.03 -26.66 3.17
N ASP A 261 23.33 -27.89 2.72
CA ASP A 261 24.70 -28.38 2.48
C ASP A 261 25.11 -28.41 0.99
N SER A 262 24.39 -27.73 0.08
CA SER A 262 24.74 -27.73 -1.36
C SER A 262 24.32 -26.46 -2.11
N ASP A 263 25.27 -25.90 -2.87
CA ASP A 263 25.15 -24.86 -3.90
C ASP A 263 24.23 -23.66 -3.56
N PHE A 264 24.78 -22.71 -2.80
CA PHE A 264 24.26 -21.35 -2.67
C PHE A 264 25.12 -20.34 -3.43
N LEU A 265 24.51 -19.26 -3.91
CA LEU A 265 25.27 -18.07 -4.31
C LEU A 265 25.54 -17.23 -3.06
N GLU A 266 26.79 -16.86 -2.83
CA GLU A 266 27.17 -15.92 -1.76
C GLU A 266 27.37 -14.52 -2.33
N PHE A 267 26.80 -13.52 -1.67
CA PHE A 267 27.10 -12.12 -1.90
C PHE A 267 27.61 -11.46 -0.63
N ARG A 268 28.75 -10.76 -0.70
CA ARG A 268 29.26 -9.94 0.40
C ARG A 268 29.18 -8.46 0.05
N PRO A 269 28.57 -7.63 0.90
CA PRO A 269 28.55 -6.18 0.71
C PRO A 269 29.95 -5.59 0.86
N HIS A 270 30.34 -4.75 -0.08
CA HIS A 270 31.45 -3.82 0.09
C HIS A 270 31.02 -2.62 0.93
N VAL A 271 31.80 -2.25 1.94
CA VAL A 271 31.50 -1.11 2.83
C VAL A 271 32.59 -0.05 2.62
N PRO A 272 32.29 1.08 1.93
CA PRO A 272 33.22 2.20 1.84
C PRO A 272 33.49 2.81 3.21
N SER A 273 34.66 3.42 3.40
CA SER A 273 35.08 4.06 4.66
C SER A 273 34.38 5.39 4.99
N LEU A 274 33.35 5.75 4.23
CA LEU A 274 32.56 6.98 4.39
C LEU A 274 31.14 6.59 4.82
N ASN A 275 30.63 7.22 5.88
CA ASN A 275 29.22 7.19 6.22
C ASN A 275 28.41 7.74 5.02
N GLY A 276 27.68 6.86 4.32
CA GLY A 276 26.92 7.22 3.14
C GLY A 276 26.26 6.01 2.48
N MET A 277 25.08 6.22 1.90
CA MET A 277 24.37 5.19 1.15
C MET A 277 25.03 4.94 -0.21
N LYS A 278 25.31 3.67 -0.51
CA LYS A 278 25.05 2.96 -1.80
C LYS A 278 26.02 1.81 -2.00
N SER A 279 25.50 0.69 -2.47
CA SER A 279 26.20 -0.23 -3.36
C SER A 279 25.20 -1.17 -4.02
N PHE A 280 25.50 -1.53 -5.27
CA PHE A 280 24.66 -2.34 -6.15
C PHE A 280 25.53 -3.48 -6.68
N THR A 281 25.03 -4.70 -6.64
CA THR A 281 25.70 -5.84 -7.28
C THR A 281 24.67 -6.70 -7.98
N ARG A 282 25.00 -7.06 -9.22
CA ARG A 282 24.33 -8.10 -9.99
C ARG A 282 25.14 -9.37 -9.80
N ILE A 283 24.52 -10.37 -9.18
CA ILE A 283 24.96 -11.77 -9.24
C ILE A 283 24.47 -12.35 -10.58
#